data_AF-A0A448WC90-F1
#
_entry.id   AF-A0A448WC90-F1
#
_cell.length_a   1.000
_cell.length_b   1.000
_cell.length_c   1.000
_cell.angle_alpha   90.00
_cell.angle_beta   90.00
_cell.angle_gamma   90.00
#
_symmetry.space_group_name_H-M   'P 1'
#
loop_
_entity.id
_entity.type
_entity.pdbx_description
1 polymer ?
#
loop_
_entity_poly.entity_id
_entity_poly.type
_entity_poly.pdbx_seq_one_letter_code
_entity_poly.pdbx_strand_id
1 'polypeptide(L)'
;MIGSSIFILTGTVVKTRAGPATFVAYLLAGLVAFFNAMVYSELACRFPKAGSVYTYAYTILGEMLAFLTGWAVLLEYILSAASVARGWSSILNAMTGGQLFNSTIVIFGRY
;
A
#
# COMPACT_ATOMS: atom_id res chain seq x y z
N MET A 1 10.59 2.21 -1.72
CA MET A 1 9.61 2.08 -2.82
C MET A 1 8.92 3.43 -2.98
N ILE A 2 8.75 3.92 -4.21
CA ILE A 2 7.95 5.12 -4.49
C ILE A 2 6.58 4.63 -4.98
N GLY A 3 5.52 4.90 -4.21
CA GLY A 3 4.15 4.48 -4.53
C GLY A 3 3.32 5.61 -5.14
N SER A 4 2.31 5.28 -5.93
CA SER A 4 1.38 6.27 -6.54
C SER A 4 0.59 7.08 -5.50
N SER A 5 0.46 6.56 -4.28
CA SER A 5 -0.25 7.19 -3.17
C SER A 5 0.36 8.54 -2.74
N ILE A 6 1.67 8.76 -2.92
CA ILE A 6 2.30 10.05 -2.57
C ILE A 6 1.81 11.19 -3.48
N PHE A 7 1.46 10.90 -4.73
CA PHE A 7 1.07 11.91 -5.71
C PHE A 7 -0.41 12.28 -5.61
N ILE A 8 -1.24 11.35 -5.16
CA ILE A 8 -2.71 11.49 -5.19
C ILE A 8 -3.26 11.74 -3.80
N LEU A 9 -2.84 10.90 -2.85
CA LEU A 9 -3.47 10.85 -1.53
C LEU A 9 -2.90 11.92 -0.61
N THR A 10 -1.60 12.24 -0.73
CA THR A 10 -0.94 13.25 0.09
C THR A 10 -1.59 14.63 -0.06
N GLY A 11 -1.82 15.09 -1.29
CA GLY A 11 -2.48 16.38 -1.53
C GLY A 11 -3.89 16.44 -0.95
N THR A 12 -4.64 15.34 -1.07
CA THR A 12 -5.99 15.23 -0.53
C THR A 12 -5.99 15.26 1.00
N VAL A 13 -5.10 14.52 1.66
CA VAL A 13 -5.00 14.43 3.13
C VAL A 13 -4.52 15.75 3.74
N VAL A 14 -3.55 16.42 3.11
CA VAL A 14 -3.08 17.75 3.54
C VAL A 14 -4.24 18.75 3.50
N LYS A 15 -5.01 18.77 2.41
CA LYS A 15 -6.12 19.72 2.25
C LYS A 15 -7.30 19.46 3.20
N THR A 16 -7.61 18.19 3.48
CA THR A 16 -8.88 17.82 4.15
C THR A 16 -8.76 17.41 5.61
N ARG A 17 -7.60 16.93 6.07
CA ARG A 17 -7.48 16.33 7.41
C ARG A 17 -6.41 16.93 8.30
N ALA A 18 -5.17 17.03 7.82
CA ALA A 18 -4.03 17.26 8.71
C ALA A 18 -3.23 18.55 8.43
N GLY A 19 -3.42 19.19 7.27
CA GLY A 19 -2.68 20.42 6.93
C GLY A 19 -1.16 20.21 7.03
N PRO A 20 -0.40 21.18 7.59
CA PRO A 20 1.06 21.09 7.76
C PRO A 20 1.52 19.92 8.64
N ALA A 21 0.68 19.42 9.54
CA ALA A 21 1.02 18.32 10.44
C ALA A 21 1.23 16.98 9.70
N THR A 22 0.81 16.89 8.44
CA THR A 22 1.08 15.72 7.56
C THR A 22 2.57 15.42 7.44
N PHE A 23 3.43 16.45 7.48
CA PHE A 23 4.88 16.27 7.44
C PHE A 23 5.40 15.50 8.67
N VAL A 24 4.92 15.86 9.86
CA VAL A 24 5.30 15.17 11.11
C VAL A 24 4.85 13.71 11.08
N ALA A 25 3.67 13.43 10.54
CA ALA A 25 3.17 12.07 10.37
C ALA A 25 4.06 11.23 9.44
N TYR A 26 4.53 11.80 8.32
CA TYR A 26 5.46 11.11 7.43
C TYR A 26 6.83 10.85 8.07
N LEU A 27 7.32 11.79 8.88
CA LEU A 27 8.60 11.65 9.58
C LEU A 27 8.54 10.50 10.60
N LEU A 28 7.45 10.42 11.37
CA LEU A 28 7.18 9.30 12.28
C LEU A 28 7.03 7.97 11.53
N ALA A 29 6.29 7.95 10.42
CA ALA A 29 6.14 6.74 9.60
C ALA A 29 7.50 6.27 9.03
N GLY A 30 8.36 7.19 8.61
CA GLY A 30 9.73 6.90 8.16
C GLY A 30 10.59 6.31 9.26
N LEU A 31 10.48 6.82 10.49
CA LEU A 31 11.20 6.29 11.65
C LEU A 31 10.76 4.84 11.98
N VAL A 32 9.46 4.56 11.95
CA VAL A 32 8.94 3.19 12.14
C VAL A 32 9.42 2.25 11.03
N ALA A 33 9.41 2.71 9.77
CA ALA A 33 9.92 1.93 8.64
C ALA A 33 11.42 1.65 8.76
N PHE A 34 12.20 2.57 9.32
CA PHE A 34 13.62 2.40 9.58
C PHE A 34 13.89 1.30 10.62
N PHE A 35 13.17 1.31 11.75
CA PHE A 35 13.27 0.24 12.74
C PHE A 35 12.83 -1.11 12.18
N ASN A 36 11.77 -1.14 11.37
CA ASN A 36 11.33 -2.36 10.72
C ASN A 36 12.40 -2.90 9.74
N ALA A 37 13.03 -2.02 8.97
CA ALA A 37 14.12 -2.39 8.08
C ALA A 37 15.33 -2.99 8.83
N MET A 38 15.67 -2.47 10.02
CA MET A 38 16.71 -3.05 10.87
C MET A 38 16.38 -4.48 11.30
N VAL A 39 15.14 -4.73 11.76
CA VAL A 39 14.69 -6.08 12.16
C VAL A 39 14.72 -7.05 10.97
N TYR A 40 14.23 -6.64 9.81
CA TYR A 40 14.30 -7.46 8.60
C TYR A 40 15.74 -7.70 8.13
N SER A 41 16.64 -6.73 8.32
CA SER A 41 18.07 -6.90 8.01
C SER A 41 18.71 -7.96 8.91
N GLU A 42 18.43 -7.93 10.21
CA GLU A 42 18.93 -8.95 11.15
C GLU A 42 18.42 -10.33 10.74
N LEU A 43 17.14 -10.42 10.41
CA LEU A 43 16.49 -11.66 10.02
C LEU A 43 17.02 -12.22 8.70
N ALA A 44 17.29 -11.35 7.72
CA ALA A 44 17.90 -11.72 6.45
C ALA A 44 19.35 -12.22 6.61
N CYS A 45 20.12 -11.64 7.54
CA CYS A 45 21.46 -12.13 7.87
C CYS A 45 21.42 -13.48 8.60
N ARG A 46 20.40 -13.73 9.42
CA ARG A 46 20.26 -14.97 10.21
C ARG A 46 19.79 -16.16 9.39
N PHE A 47 18.96 -15.92 8.37
CA PHE A 47 18.42 -16.95 7.50
C PHE A 47 18.74 -16.62 6.03
N PRO A 48 19.88 -17.10 5.48
CA PRO A 48 20.32 -16.81 4.11
C PRO A 48 19.56 -17.65 3.07
N LYS A 49 18.25 -17.79 3.23
CA LYS A 49 17.34 -18.39 2.25
C LYS A 49 16.46 -17.29 1.70
N ALA A 50 16.30 -17.24 0.37
CA ALA A 50 15.35 -16.34 -0.27
C ALA A 50 13.94 -16.68 0.23
N GLY A 51 13.42 -15.86 1.15
CA GLY A 51 12.15 -16.09 1.82
C GLY A 51 11.40 -14.79 2.03
N SER A 52 10.10 -14.80 1.75
CA SER A 52 9.18 -13.72 2.08
C SER A 52 8.85 -13.76 3.58
N VAL A 53 8.05 -12.80 4.08
CA VAL A 53 7.58 -12.72 5.48
C VAL A 53 7.03 -14.07 5.97
N TYR A 54 6.40 -14.85 5.08
CA TYR A 54 5.95 -16.22 5.32
C TYR A 54 7.07 -17.17 5.79
N THR A 55 8.20 -17.18 5.09
CA THR A 55 9.32 -18.08 5.39
C THR A 55 9.95 -17.75 6.73
N TYR A 56 10.03 -16.46 7.06
CA TYR A 56 10.53 -16.01 8.35
C TYR A 56 9.54 -16.26 9.50
N ALA A 57 8.23 -16.09 9.25
CA ALA A 57 7.21 -16.43 10.24
C ALA A 57 7.18 -17.94 10.52
N TYR A 58 7.39 -18.78 9.50
CA TYR A 58 7.46 -20.23 9.65
C TYR A 58 8.62 -20.68 10.53
N THR A 59 9.81 -20.07 10.37
CA THR A 59 11.00 -20.45 11.15
C THR A 59 10.95 -20.00 12.61
N ILE A 60 10.19 -18.94 12.95
CA ILE A 60 10.15 -18.38 14.30
C ILE A 60 8.90 -18.80 15.09
N LEU A 61 7.74 -18.84 14.44
CA LEU A 61 6.42 -18.89 15.09
C LEU A 61 5.62 -20.17 14.80
N GLY A 62 6.07 -20.99 13.85
CA GLY A 62 5.40 -22.21 13.45
C GLY A 62 4.34 -22.04 12.36
N GLU A 63 3.72 -23.16 11.97
CA GLU A 63 2.99 -23.31 10.71
C GLU A 63 1.65 -22.55 10.65
N MET A 64 0.90 -22.49 11.76
CA MET A 64 -0.41 -21.81 11.80
C MET A 64 -0.28 -20.28 11.62
N LEU A 65 0.71 -19.68 12.29
CA LEU A 65 0.96 -18.23 12.21
C LEU A 65 1.61 -17.86 10.87
N ALA A 66 2.45 -18.72 10.31
CA ALA A 66 2.96 -18.57 8.95
C ALA A 66 1.83 -18.60 7.92
N PHE A 67 0.89 -19.54 8.02
CA PHE A 67 -0.25 -19.60 7.12
C PHE A 67 -1.12 -18.34 7.17
N LEU A 68 -1.45 -17.86 8.37
CA LEU A 68 -2.24 -16.64 8.55
C LEU A 68 -1.54 -15.41 7.97
N THR A 69 -0.23 -15.26 8.22
CA THR A 69 0.56 -14.14 7.67
C THR A 69 0.68 -14.21 6.15
N GLY A 70 0.78 -15.42 5.56
CA GLY A 70 0.74 -15.62 4.12
C GLY A 70 -0.58 -15.13 3.50
N TRP A 71 -1.71 -15.47 4.11
CA TRP A 71 -3.04 -14.97 3.67
C TRP A 71 -3.18 -13.46 3.83
N ALA A 72 -2.70 -12.89 4.94
CA ALA A 72 -2.73 -11.46 5.17
C ALA A 72 -1.93 -10.69 4.10
N VAL A 73 -0.74 -11.17 3.78
CA VAL A 73 0.12 -10.58 2.74
C VAL A 73 -0.55 -10.67 1.37
N LEU A 74 -1.17 -11.80 1.03
CA LEU A 74 -1.90 -11.95 -0.24
C LEU A 74 -3.05 -10.94 -0.36
N LEU A 75 -3.85 -10.77 0.71
CA LEU A 75 -4.93 -9.79 0.74
C LEU A 75 -4.40 -8.35 0.66
N GLU A 76 -3.28 -8.07 1.34
CA GLU A 76 -2.61 -6.77 1.27
C GLU A 76 -2.17 -6.44 -0.15
N TYR A 77 -1.57 -7.39 -0.87
CA TYR A 77 -1.18 -7.19 -2.28
C TYR A 77 -2.39 -6.92 -3.18
N ILE A 78 -3.49 -7.64 -3.01
CA ILE A 78 -4.73 -7.42 -3.78
C ILE A 78 -5.28 -6.02 -3.51
N LEU A 79 -5.37 -5.63 -2.24
CA LEU A 79 -5.89 -4.31 -1.85
C LEU A 79 -4.98 -3.18 -2.35
N SER A 80 -3.66 -3.38 -2.27
CA SER A 80 -2.65 -2.45 -2.78
C SER A 80 -2.82 -2.27 -4.28
N ALA A 81 -2.88 -3.35 -5.06
CA ALA A 81 -3.10 -3.29 -6.51
C ALA A 81 -4.41 -2.57 -6.87
N ALA A 82 -5.51 -2.90 -6.18
CA ALA A 82 -6.80 -2.25 -6.38
C ALA A 82 -6.78 -0.75 -6.01
N SER A 83 -6.02 -0.36 -4.98
CA SER A 83 -5.86 1.03 -4.58
C SER A 83 -5.07 1.83 -5.62
N VAL A 84 -4.01 1.24 -6.18
CA VAL A 84 -3.18 1.86 -7.22
C VAL A 84 -3.99 2.04 -8.51
N ALA A 85 -4.74 1.02 -8.92
CA ALA A 85 -5.62 1.09 -10.09
C ALA A 85 -6.66 2.21 -9.96
N ARG A 86 -7.31 2.33 -8.78
CA ARG A 86 -8.25 3.42 -8.50
C ARG A 86 -7.58 4.79 -8.53
N GLY A 87 -6.38 4.91 -7.96
CA GLY A 87 -5.62 6.15 -7.98
C GLY A 87 -5.34 6.64 -9.41
N TRP A 88 -4.84 5.75 -10.29
CA TRP A 88 -4.57 6.09 -11.68
C TRP A 88 -5.85 6.38 -12.48
N SER A 89 -6.93 5.62 -12.26
CA SER A 89 -8.23 5.88 -12.89
C SER A 89 -8.74 7.28 -12.56
N SER A 90 -8.59 7.73 -11.30
CA SER A 90 -8.96 9.10 -10.90
C SER A 90 -8.12 10.16 -11.62
N ILE A 91 -6.81 9.94 -11.79
CA ILE A 91 -5.95 10.87 -12.53
C ILE A 91 -6.39 10.95 -13.99
N LEU A 92 -6.57 9.81 -14.66
CA LEU A 92 -6.99 9.75 -16.06
C LEU A 92 -8.36 10.39 -16.28
N ASN A 93 -9.29 10.21 -15.35
CA ASN A 93 -10.59 10.87 -15.40
C ASN A 93 -10.46 12.39 -15.25
N ALA A 94 -9.58 12.88 -14.37
CA ALA A 94 -9.32 14.31 -14.22
C ALA A 94 -8.69 14.91 -15.49
N MET A 95 -7.78 14.18 -16.15
CA MET A 95 -7.15 14.61 -17.41
C MET A 95 -8.13 14.68 -18.57
N THR A 96 -9.11 13.77 -18.62
CA THR A 96 -10.14 13.72 -19.68
C THR A 96 -11.35 14.62 -19.38
N GLY A 97 -11.27 15.49 -18.36
CA GLY A 97 -12.36 16.41 -18.01
C GLY A 97 -13.64 15.71 -17.53
N GLY A 98 -13.53 14.49 -16.99
CA GLY A 98 -14.68 13.71 -16.50
C GLY A 98 -15.42 12.89 -17.55
N GLN A 99 -14.97 12.89 -18.81
CA GLN A 99 -15.62 12.13 -19.89
C GLN A 99 -15.57 10.62 -19.64
N LEU A 100 -14.48 10.09 -19.07
CA LEU A 100 -14.32 8.66 -18.79
C LEU A 100 -15.40 8.14 -17.82
N PHE A 101 -15.60 8.87 -16.72
CA PHE A 101 -16.62 8.53 -15.73
C PHE A 101 -18.04 8.69 -16.29
N ASN A 102 -18.27 9.75 -17.08
CA ASN A 102 -19.56 9.99 -17.71
C ASN A 102 -19.92 8.88 -18.73
N SER A 103 -18.98 8.46 -19.57
CA SER A 103 -19.17 7.33 -20.50
C SER A 103 -19.38 6.00 -19.77
N THR A 104 -18.71 5.78 -18.64
CA THR A 104 -18.92 4.58 -17.81
C THR A 104 -20.34 4.54 -17.24
N ILE A 105 -20.86 5.67 -16.75
CA ILE A 105 -22.24 5.77 -16.26
C ILE A 105 -23.25 5.57 -17.39
N VAL A 106 -23.01 6.11 -18.58
CA VAL A 106 -23.94 5.97 -19.71
C VAL A 106 -24.00 4.52 -20.23
N ILE A 107 -22.87 3.80 -20.20
CA ILE A 107 -22.77 2.43 -20.71
C ILE A 107 -23.20 1.40 -19.67
N PHE A 108 -22.82 1.57 -18.40
CA PHE A 108 -23.06 0.59 -17.33
C PHE A 108 -24.16 1.00 -16.33
N GLY A 109 -24.49 2.28 -16.24
CA GLY A 109 -25.45 2.85 -15.28
C GLY A 109 -26.90 2.91 -15.80
N ARG A 110 -27.25 2.20 -16.88
CA ARG A 110 -28.66 1.96 -17.27
C ARG A 110 -29.22 0.72 -16.56
N TYR A 111 -29.18 0.67 -15.24
CA TYR A 111 -30.08 -0.14 -14.40
C TYR A 111 -30.27 0.55 -13.06
#